data_AF-D8PLL5-F1
#
_entry.id   AF-D8PLL5-F1
#
_cell.length_a   1.000
_cell.length_b   1.000
_cell.length_c   1.000
_cell.angle_alpha   90.00
_cell.angle_beta   90.00
_cell.angle_gamma   90.00
#
_symmetry.space_group_name_H-M   'P 1'
#
loop_
_entity.id
_entity.type
_entity.pdbx_description
1 polymer ?
#
loop_
_entity_poly.entity_id
_entity_poly.type
_entity_poly.pdbx_seq_one_letter_code
_entity_poly.pdbx_strand_id
1 'polypeptide(L)' 'MMFKLSTVALAAFGAVFLLAGQARALADNPVDACNGSNHYGEGHSCSYKSADGQVDGYCHFTETNVLTCDPA' A
#
# COMPACT_ATOMS: atom_id res chain seq x y z
N MET A 1 23.88 47.91 15.42
CA MET A 1 24.00 46.57 14.81
C MET A 1 22.82 45.76 15.32
N MET A 2 21.87 45.39 14.45
CA MET A 2 20.66 44.65 14.83
C MET A 2 20.56 43.42 13.93
N PHE A 3 20.50 42.27 14.59
CA PHE A 3 20.61 40.94 14.03
C PHE A 3 19.46 40.63 13.06
N LYS A 4 19.80 40.47 11.78
CA LYS A 4 19.02 39.69 10.80
C LYS A 4 19.07 38.24 11.26
N LEU A 5 17.96 37.66 11.73
CA LEU A 5 17.75 36.20 11.86
C LEU A 5 16.30 35.95 12.33
N SER A 6 15.28 36.18 11.49
CA SER A 6 13.89 35.93 11.93
C SER A 6 12.91 35.37 10.90
N THR A 7 13.35 34.91 9.72
CA THR A 7 12.38 34.48 8.69
C THR A 7 12.52 33.05 8.18
N VAL A 8 13.45 32.24 8.69
CA VAL A 8 13.72 30.90 8.13
C VAL A 8 13.18 29.75 9.00
N ALA A 9 12.66 30.01 10.20
CA ALA A 9 12.34 28.95 11.16
C ALA A 9 10.94 28.31 11.05
N LEU A 10 10.04 28.82 10.20
CA LEU A 10 8.62 28.42 10.20
C LEU A 10 8.18 27.50 9.06
N ALA A 11 9.07 27.09 8.15
CA ALA A 11 8.73 26.22 7.01
C ALA A 11 9.07 24.73 7.23
N ALA A 12 9.71 24.35 8.35
CA ALA A 12 10.29 23.01 8.51
C ALA A 12 9.37 21.96 9.17
N PHE A 13 8.19 22.34 9.69
CA PHE A 13 7.35 21.40 10.46
C PHE A 13 6.23 20.70 9.64
N GLY A 14 6.04 21.03 8.36
CA GLY A 14 4.94 20.49 7.56
C GLY A 14 5.19 19.14 6.87
N ALA A 15 6.44 18.70 6.74
CA ALA A 15 6.79 17.59 5.85
C ALA A 15 6.84 16.20 6.50
N VAL A 16 6.79 16.09 7.83
CA VAL A 16 6.99 14.80 8.53
C VAL A 16 5.73 13.91 8.51
N PHE A 17 4.54 14.49 8.29
CA PHE A 17 3.29 13.71 8.28
C PHE A 17 3.02 12.95 6.97
N LEU A 18 3.78 13.19 5.90
CA LEU A 18 3.60 12.49 4.61
C LEU A 18 4.38 11.18 4.51
N LEU A 19 5.22 10.85 5.50
CA LEU A 19 5.97 9.58 5.56
C LEU A 19 5.32 8.50 6.43
N ALA A 20 4.25 8.81 7.16
CA ALA A 20 3.48 7.79 7.85
C ALA A 20 2.76 6.96 6.78
N GLY A 21 3.33 5.79 6.52
CA GLY A 21 2.98 4.93 5.40
C GLY A 21 1.48 4.82 5.19
N GLN A 22 1.11 4.94 3.92
CA GLN A 22 -0.08 4.30 3.37
C GLN A 22 -0.19 2.88 3.96
N ALA A 23 -0.93 2.76 5.05
CA ALA A 23 -1.32 1.49 5.63
C ALA A 23 -2.23 0.86 4.58
N ARG A 24 -1.61 0.11 3.65
CA ARG A 24 -2.36 -0.70 2.71
C ARG A 24 -3.12 -1.67 3.58
N ALA A 25 -4.44 -1.50 3.69
CA ALA A 25 -5.28 -2.46 4.36
C ALA A 25 -5.02 -3.80 3.66
N LEU A 26 -4.29 -4.71 4.32
CA LEU A 26 -4.08 -6.04 3.77
C LEU A 26 -5.44 -6.70 3.66
N ALA A 27 -5.68 -7.33 2.51
CA ALA A 27 -6.87 -8.13 2.33
C ALA A 27 -6.83 -9.37 3.23
N ASP A 28 -8.01 -9.85 3.63
CA ASP A 28 -8.12 -11.02 4.51
C ASP A 28 -7.94 -12.35 3.77
N ASN A 29 -8.04 -12.37 2.43
CA ASN A 29 -7.85 -13.55 1.60
C ASN A 29 -7.33 -13.18 0.20
N PRO A 30 -6.79 -14.14 -0.58
CA PRO A 30 -6.19 -13.87 -1.89
C PRO A 30 -7.18 -13.38 -2.95
N VAL A 31 -8.48 -13.67 -2.82
CA VAL A 31 -9.50 -13.17 -3.74
C VAL A 31 -9.72 -11.68 -3.49
N ASP A 32 -9.91 -11.28 -2.23
CA ASP A 32 -10.14 -9.89 -1.84
C ASP A 32 -8.93 -9.00 -2.10
N ALA A 33 -7.72 -9.57 -2.10
CA ALA A 33 -6.50 -8.87 -2.44
C ALA A 33 -6.49 -8.32 -3.87
N CYS A 34 -7.26 -8.96 -4.77
CA CYS A 34 -7.36 -8.60 -6.17
C CYS A 34 -8.74 -8.03 -6.53
N ASN A 35 -9.82 -8.54 -5.94
CA ASN A 35 -11.21 -8.15 -6.25
C ASN A 35 -11.84 -7.23 -5.20
N GLY A 36 -11.11 -6.84 -4.15
CA GLY A 36 -11.61 -5.93 -3.12
C GLY A 36 -11.80 -4.51 -3.63
N SER A 37 -11.74 -3.52 -2.74
CA SER A 37 -12.07 -2.12 -3.06
C SER A 37 -11.26 -1.48 -4.19
N ASN A 38 -10.15 -2.08 -4.59
CA ASN A 38 -9.27 -1.55 -5.63
C ASN A 38 -9.51 -2.17 -7.03
N HIS A 39 -10.35 -3.21 -7.17
CA HIS A 39 -10.65 -3.89 -8.44
C HIS A 39 -9.41 -4.05 -9.35
N TYR A 40 -8.39 -4.73 -8.84
CA TYR A 40 -7.15 -4.91 -9.57
C TYR A 40 -7.36 -5.88 -10.75
N GLY A 41 -6.62 -5.67 -11.84
CA GLY A 41 -6.59 -6.58 -12.98
C GLY A 41 -5.46 -7.63 -12.87
N GLU A 42 -5.38 -8.53 -13.85
CA GLU A 42 -4.26 -9.48 -13.96
C GLU A 42 -2.90 -8.76 -14.04
N GLY A 43 -1.91 -9.31 -13.33
CA GLY A 43 -0.55 -8.77 -13.25
C GLY A 43 -0.36 -7.64 -12.22
N HIS A 44 -1.41 -7.18 -11.54
CA HIS A 44 -1.27 -6.22 -10.45
C HIS A 44 -0.63 -6.85 -9.21
N SER A 45 0.23 -6.09 -8.53
CA SER A 45 0.77 -6.49 -7.23
C SER A 45 -0.34 -6.56 -6.18
N CYS A 46 -0.38 -7.64 -5.42
CA CYS A 46 -1.36 -7.89 -4.36
C CYS A 46 -0.68 -8.38 -3.08
N SER A 47 -1.34 -8.14 -1.95
CA SER A 47 -0.91 -8.62 -0.64
C SER A 47 -2.11 -9.02 0.21
N TYR A 48 -2.02 -10.15 0.90
CA TYR A 48 -3.07 -10.63 1.79
C TYR A 48 -2.52 -11.25 3.08
N LYS A 49 -3.39 -11.34 4.08
CA LYS A 49 -3.10 -12.03 5.34
C LYS A 49 -3.22 -13.54 5.17
N SER A 50 -2.18 -14.25 5.57
CA SER A 50 -2.14 -15.70 5.71
C SER A 50 -1.84 -16.07 7.17
N ALA A 51 -2.00 -17.35 7.52
CA ALA A 51 -1.68 -17.87 8.85
C ALA A 51 -0.20 -17.64 9.21
N ASP A 52 0.70 -17.67 8.22
CA ASP A 52 2.14 -17.47 8.37
C ASP A 52 2.57 -15.99 8.31
N GLY A 53 1.63 -15.06 8.08
CA GLY A 53 1.89 -13.62 7.99
C GLY A 53 1.36 -12.99 6.71
N GLN A 54 2.01 -11.93 6.23
CA GLN A 54 1.68 -11.29 4.96
C GLN A 54 2.25 -12.12 3.80
N VAL A 55 1.42 -12.36 2.80
CA VAL A 55 1.83 -12.96 1.53
C VAL A 55 1.72 -11.89 0.45
N ASP A 56 2.81 -11.68 -0.28
CA ASP A 56 2.90 -10.78 -1.41
C ASP A 56 2.95 -11.58 -2.72
N GLY A 57 2.35 -11.02 -3.77
CA GLY A 57 2.23 -11.73 -5.04
C GLY A 57 1.66 -10.87 -6.15
N TYR A 58 1.12 -11.54 -7.17
CA TYR A 58 0.47 -10.91 -8.31
C TYR A 58 -0.91 -11.51 -8.58
N CYS A 59 -1.85 -10.67 -9.00
CA CYS A 59 -3.18 -11.11 -9.37
C CYS A 59 -3.13 -11.94 -10.66
N HIS A 60 -3.68 -13.15 -10.63
CA HIS A 60 -3.77 -14.04 -11.78
C HIS A 60 -5.16 -14.69 -11.86
N PHE A 61 -5.64 -14.95 -13.09
CA PHE A 61 -6.91 -15.63 -13.29
C PHE A 61 -6.74 -17.14 -13.15
N THR A 62 -7.54 -17.73 -12.28
CA THR A 62 -7.68 -19.18 -12.19
C THR A 62 -8.46 -19.75 -13.38
N GLU A 63 -8.43 -21.07 -13.56
CA GLU A 63 -9.19 -21.78 -14.62
C GLU A 63 -10.71 -21.51 -14.58
N THR A 64 -11.24 -21.10 -13.43
CA THR A 64 -12.65 -20.76 -13.22
C THR A 64 -12.96 -19.27 -13.45
N ASN A 65 -12.03 -18.51 -14.02
CA ASN A 65 -12.12 -17.05 -14.22
C ASN A 65 -12.28 -16.22 -12.93
N VAL A 66 -11.81 -16.75 -11.80
CA VAL A 66 -11.70 -15.98 -10.55
C VAL A 66 -10.29 -15.40 -10.47
N LEU A 67 -10.20 -14.08 -10.27
CA LEU A 67 -8.92 -13.42 -10.08
C LEU A 67 -8.44 -13.63 -8.63
N THR A 68 -7.23 -14.14 -8.44
CA THR A 68 -6.66 -14.42 -7.12
C THR A 68 -5.23 -13.94 -7.02
N CYS A 69 -4.80 -13.58 -5.82
CA CYS A 69 -3.40 -13.25 -5.55
C CYS A 69 -2.56 -14.53 -5.44
N ASP A 70 -1.68 -14.75 -6.42
CA ASP A 70 -0.73 -15.86 -6.45
C ASP A 70 0.63 -15.40 -5.90
N PRO A 71 1.25 -16.12 -4.94
CA PRO A 71 2.54 -15.73 -4.38
C PRO A 71 3.62 -15.63 -5.46
N ALA A 72 4.47 -14.60 -5.38
CA ALA A 72 5.58 -14.38 -6.30
C ALA A 72 6.80 -15.28 -6.02
#